data_AF-A0A0D6EU12-F1
#
_entry.id   AF-A0A0D6EU12-F1
#
_cell.length_a   1.000
_cell.length_b   1.000
_cell.length_c   1.000
_cell.angle_alpha   90.00
_cell.angle_beta   90.00
_cell.angle_gamma   90.00
#
_symmetry.space_group_name_H-M   'P 1'
#
loop_
_entity.id
_entity.type
_entity.pdbx_description
1 polymer ?
#
loop_
_entity_poly.entity_id
_entity_poly.type
_entity_poly.pdbx_seq_one_letter_code
_entity_poly.pdbx_strand_id
1 'polypeptide(L)'
;MERVIALLYFVAAFPLPESFYDYFRVIVFIGVGFILLNKWVKLNTPHIAFLIGVLIIDNPFIPFYFPIMVWIFLDIIIGAYLIYLSTKFKS
;
A
#
# COMPACT_ATOMS: atom_id res chain seq x y z
N MET A 1 -4.65 -6.00 9.76
CA MET A 1 -4.93 -5.85 8.32
C MET A 1 -3.68 -5.42 7.55
N GLU A 2 -2.95 -4.44 8.08
CA GLU A 2 -1.65 -3.93 7.65
C GLU A 2 -0.68 -5.03 7.21
N ARG A 3 -0.51 -6.10 8.01
CA ARG A 3 0.38 -7.21 7.67
C ARG A 3 -0.05 -7.99 6.43
N VAL A 4 -1.36 -8.16 6.24
CA VAL A 4 -1.91 -8.86 5.08
C VAL A 4 -1.69 -8.02 3.82
N ILE A 5 -1.98 -6.72 3.91
CA ILE A 5 -1.72 -5.78 2.80
C ILE A 5 -0.22 -5.69 2.50
N ALA A 6 0.63 -5.65 3.53
CA ALA A 6 2.09 -5.67 3.36
C ALA A 6 2.59 -6.92 2.62
N LEU A 7 2.05 -8.09 2.95
CA LEU A 7 2.37 -9.33 2.24
C LEU A 7 1.96 -9.26 0.77
N LEU A 8 0.80 -8.68 0.45
CA LEU A 8 0.39 -8.47 -0.94
C LEU A 8 1.37 -7.57 -1.69
N TYR A 9 1.85 -6.48 -1.07
CA TYR A 9 2.90 -5.64 -1.66
C TYR A 9 4.19 -6.44 -1.91
N PHE A 10 4.64 -7.27 -0.97
CA PHE A 10 5.83 -8.10 -1.21
C PHE A 10 5.64 -9.14 -2.31
N VAL A 11 4.42 -9.64 -2.50
CA VAL A 11 4.09 -10.52 -3.63
C VAL A 11 4.10 -9.74 -4.95
N ALA A 12 3.57 -8.52 -4.97
CA ALA A 12 3.52 -7.65 -6.15
C ALA A 12 4.92 -7.21 -6.64
N ALA A 13 5.92 -7.19 -5.74
CA ALA A 13 7.31 -6.91 -6.06
C ALA A 13 7.97 -7.97 -6.98
N PHE A 14 7.32 -9.12 -7.20
CA PHE A 14 7.74 -10.10 -8.20
C PHE A 14 7.04 -9.81 -9.54
N PRO A 15 7.67 -10.12 -10.69
CA PRO A 15 7.06 -9.93 -11.99
C PRO A 15 5.87 -10.88 -12.17
N LEU A 16 4.66 -10.36 -11.98
CA LEU A 16 3.41 -11.09 -12.10
C LEU A 16 2.65 -10.71 -13.39
N PRO A 17 1.62 -11.48 -13.78
CA PRO A 17 0.78 -11.12 -14.92
C PRO A 17 0.09 -9.77 -14.72
N GLU A 18 -0.11 -8.99 -15.79
CA GLU A 18 -0.73 -7.67 -15.72
C GLU A 18 -2.09 -7.68 -14.99
N SER A 19 -2.91 -8.69 -15.26
CA SER A 19 -4.22 -8.87 -14.61
C SER A 19 -4.12 -8.97 -13.08
N PHE A 20 -3.01 -9.49 -12.54
CA PHE A 20 -2.80 -9.51 -11.09
C PHE A 20 -2.74 -8.09 -10.52
N TYR A 21 -2.05 -7.17 -11.21
CA TYR A 21 -1.88 -5.80 -10.76
C TYR A 21 -3.19 -5.00 -10.79
N ASP A 22 -4.10 -5.31 -11.71
CA ASP A 22 -5.44 -4.70 -11.74
C ASP A 22 -6.24 -5.03 -10.48
N TYR A 23 -6.31 -6.31 -10.10
CA TYR A 23 -6.98 -6.73 -8.88
C TYR A 23 -6.23 -6.25 -7.62
N PHE A 24 -4.91 -6.31 -7.65
CA PHE A 24 -4.04 -5.87 -6.57
C PHE A 24 -4.31 -4.42 -6.20
N ARG A 25 -4.35 -3.50 -7.18
CA ARG A 25 -4.62 -2.07 -6.96
C ARG A 25 -5.94 -1.84 -6.23
N VAL A 26 -7.01 -2.53 -6.63
CA VAL A 26 -8.32 -2.44 -5.96
C VAL A 26 -8.22 -2.91 -4.50
N ILE A 27 -7.59 -4.06 -4.26
CA ILE A 27 -7.48 -4.65 -2.93
C ILE A 27 -6.66 -3.75 -2.00
N VAL A 28 -5.50 -3.28 -2.45
CA VAL A 28 -4.62 -2.44 -1.61
C VAL A 28 -5.21 -1.04 -1.41
N PHE A 29 -5.88 -0.45 -2.41
CA PHE A 29 -6.56 0.83 -2.26
C PHE A 29 -7.62 0.77 -1.15
N ILE A 30 -8.48 -0.26 -1.17
CA ILE A 30 -9.49 -0.47 -0.12
C ILE A 30 -8.82 -0.76 1.23
N GLY A 31 -7.82 -1.64 1.25
CA GLY A 31 -7.11 -2.04 2.47
C GLY A 31 -6.38 -0.88 3.16
N VAL A 32 -5.62 -0.09 2.41
CA VAL A 32 -4.92 1.10 2.89
C VAL A 32 -5.92 2.17 3.33
N GLY A 33 -7.00 2.38 2.58
CA GLY A 33 -8.06 3.32 2.95
C GLY A 33 -8.71 2.96 4.28
N PHE A 34 -8.99 1.68 4.50
CA PHE A 34 -9.53 1.19 5.77
C PHE A 34 -8.54 1.35 6.93
N ILE A 35 -7.24 1.08 6.72
CA ILE A 35 -6.20 1.29 7.73
C ILE A 35 -6.13 2.77 8.12
N LEU A 36 -6.16 3.67 7.12
CA LEU A 36 -6.11 5.11 7.31
C LEU A 36 -7.31 5.61 8.13
N LEU A 37 -8.53 5.20 7.79
CA LEU A 37 -9.75 5.58 8.51
C LEU A 37 -9.75 5.07 9.95
N ASN A 38 -9.41 3.80 10.17
CA ASN A 38 -9.46 3.19 11.51
C ASN A 38 -8.41 3.74 12.48
N LYS A 39 -7.26 4.19 11.98
CA LYS A 39 -6.19 4.73 12.81
C LYS A 39 -6.07 6.24 12.71
N TRP A 40 -6.96 6.93 12.00
CA TRP A 40 -6.83 8.35 11.69
C TRP A 40 -6.42 9.21 12.90
N VAL A 41 -7.11 9.02 14.03
CA VAL A 41 -6.89 9.79 15.28
C VAL A 41 -5.57 9.41 15.98
N LYS A 42 -5.03 8.21 15.73
CA LYS A 42 -3.77 7.72 16.33
C LYS A 42 -2.54 8.07 15.48
N LEU A 43 -2.73 8.48 14.23
CA LEU A 43 -1.64 8.74 13.28
C LEU A 43 -1.22 10.21 13.30
N ASN A 44 0.09 10.45 13.35
CA ASN A 44 0.63 11.78 13.13
C ASN A 44 0.62 12.13 11.63
N THR A 45 0.69 13.43 11.31
CA THR A 45 0.63 13.98 9.94
C THR A 45 1.52 13.25 8.92
N PRO A 46 2.78 12.89 9.22
CA PRO A 46 3.62 12.19 8.24
C PRO A 46 3.09 10.80 7.88
N HIS A 47 2.46 10.10 8.84
CA HIS A 47 1.90 8.78 8.58
C HIS A 47 0.65 8.86 7.72
N ILE A 48 -0.21 9.85 8.00
CA ILE A 48 -1.38 10.15 7.19
C ILE A 48 -0.97 10.50 5.76
N ALA A 49 0.00 11.42 5.60
CA ALA A 49 0.49 11.84 4.28
C ALA A 49 1.06 10.66 3.47
N PHE A 50 1.81 9.76 4.12
CA PHE A 50 2.33 8.56 3.46
C PHE A 50 1.19 7.66 2.96
N LEU A 51 0.21 7.34 3.80
CA LEU A 51 -0.92 6.48 3.41
C LEU A 51 -1.79 7.11 2.32
N ILE A 52 -1.99 8.43 2.35
CA ILE A 52 -2.66 9.16 1.26
C ILE A 52 -1.84 9.07 -0.04
N GLY A 53 -0.52 9.21 0.04
CA GLY A 53 0.37 9.04 -1.11
C GLY A 53 0.25 7.65 -1.74
N VAL A 54 0.18 6.61 -0.90
CA VAL A 54 -0.08 5.22 -1.35
C VAL A 54 -1.43 5.12 -2.06
N LEU A 55 -2.51 5.68 -1.48
CA LEU A 55 -3.83 5.68 -2.12
C LEU A 55 -3.84 6.40 -3.47
N ILE A 56 -3.04 7.44 -3.64
CA ILE A 56 -2.92 8.15 -4.91
C ILE A 56 -2.20 7.28 -5.94
N ILE A 57 -1.04 6.69 -5.57
CA ILE A 57 -0.21 5.88 -6.46
C ILE A 57 -0.93 4.61 -6.90
N ASP A 58 -1.59 3.92 -5.96
CA ASP A 58 -2.30 2.66 -6.21
C ASP A 58 -3.79 2.87 -6.54
N ASN A 59 -4.17 4.06 -6.98
CA ASN A 59 -5.54 4.37 -7.35
C ASN A 59 -5.97 3.56 -8.58
N PRO A 60 -6.98 2.67 -8.49
CA PRO A 60 -7.41 1.86 -9.63
C PRO A 60 -8.11 2.66 -10.72
N PHE A 61 -8.61 3.86 -10.42
CA PHE A 61 -9.31 4.73 -11.39
C PHE A 61 -8.35 5.58 -12.21
N ILE A 62 -7.14 5.85 -11.70
CA ILE A 62 -6.13 6.68 -12.35
C ILE A 62 -4.80 5.90 -12.30
N PRO A 63 -4.60 4.92 -13.20
CA PRO A 63 -3.42 4.08 -13.19
C PRO A 63 -2.17 4.88 -13.59
N PHE A 64 -1.15 4.82 -12.74
CA PHE A 64 0.18 5.33 -13.08
C PHE A 64 0.99 4.28 -13.86
N TYR A 65 1.78 4.76 -14.82
CA TYR A 65 2.66 3.94 -15.66
C TYR A 65 4.13 4.27 -15.36
N PHE A 66 4.64 3.71 -14.27
CA PHE A 66 6.07 3.76 -13.95
C PHE A 66 6.82 2.55 -14.54
N PRO A 67 8.14 2.66 -14.75
CA PRO A 67 8.99 1.51 -15.07
C PRO A 67 8.87 0.42 -14.00
N ILE A 68 8.98 -0.85 -14.41
CA ILE A 68 8.85 -2.02 -13.53
C ILE A 68 9.73 -1.92 -12.28
N MET A 69 10.98 -1.47 -12.42
CA MET A 69 11.88 -1.32 -11.27
C MET A 69 11.34 -0.33 -10.21
N VAL A 70 10.70 0.76 -10.65
CA VAL A 70 10.12 1.75 -9.73
C VAL A 70 8.98 1.13 -8.94
N TRP A 71 8.11 0.34 -9.59
CA TRP A 71 7.05 -0.40 -8.91
C TRP A 71 7.59 -1.37 -7.87
N ILE A 72 8.62 -2.16 -8.21
CA ILE A 72 9.24 -3.09 -7.27
C ILE A 72 9.76 -2.36 -6.02
N PHE A 73 10.43 -1.22 -6.18
CA PHE A 73 10.90 -0.44 -5.04
C PHE A 73 9.75 0.15 -4.21
N LEU A 74 8.71 0.68 -4.85
CA LEU A 74 7.52 1.19 -4.17
C LEU A 74 6.85 0.09 -3.36
N ASP A 75 6.66 -1.09 -3.96
CA ASP A 75 6.02 -2.23 -3.30
C ASP A 75 6.79 -2.66 -2.05
N ILE A 76 8.11 -2.76 -2.14
CA ILE A 76 8.96 -3.10 -0.99
C ILE A 76 8.87 -2.02 0.10
N ILE A 77 8.95 -0.74 -0.28
CA ILE A 77 8.90 0.39 0.67
C ILE A 77 7.55 0.43 1.38
N ILE A 78 6.45 0.32 0.64
CA ILE A 78 5.09 0.36 1.19
C ILE A 78 4.85 -0.87 2.07
N GLY A 79 5.22 -2.06 1.60
CA GLY A 79 5.13 -3.30 2.37
C GLY A 79 5.88 -3.19 3.72
N ALA A 80 7.15 -2.78 3.68
CA ALA A 80 7.96 -2.60 4.89
C ALA A 80 7.36 -1.56 5.85
N TYR A 81 6.86 -0.45 5.30
CA TYR A 81 6.20 0.60 6.07
C TYR A 81 4.93 0.10 6.77
N LEU A 82 4.10 -0.69 6.08
CA LEU A 82 2.87 -1.25 6.67
C LEU A 82 3.19 -2.26 7.78
N ILE A 83 4.27 -3.03 7.65
CA ILE A 83 4.76 -3.88 8.75
C ILE A 83 5.15 -3.02 9.96
N TYR A 84 5.92 -1.95 9.76
CA TYR A 84 6.27 -1.02 10.82
C TYR A 84 5.04 -0.38 11.48
N LEU A 85 4.05 0.04 10.68
CA LEU A 85 2.81 0.61 11.19
C LEU A 85 2.05 -0.41 12.05
N SER A 86 2.05 -1.68 11.65
CA SER A 86 1.39 -2.78 12.36
C SER A 86 2.01 -3.05 13.74
N THR A 87 3.31 -2.81 13.91
CA THR A 87 4.02 -3.05 15.18
C THR A 87 3.92 -1.86 16.11
N LYS A 88 4.03 -0.64 15.56
CA LYS A 88 4.02 0.61 16.34
C LYS A 88 2.64 0.99 16.86
N PHE A 89 1.59 0.81 16.04
CA PHE A 89 0.23 1.20 16.37
C PHE A 89 -0.67 -0.01 16.56
N LYS A 90 -0.25 -0.96 17.40
CA LYS A 90 -1.13 -2.07 17.82
C LYS A 90 -2.43 -1.46 18.34
N SER A 91 -3.55 -1.93 17.77
CA SER A 91 -4.88 -1.49 18.24
C SER A 91 -5.18 -2.10 19.59
#